data_AF-A0A6A5SMS3-F1
#
_entry.id   AF-A0A6A5SMS3-F1
#
_cell.length_a   1.000
_cell.length_b   1.000
_cell.length_c   1.000
_cell.angle_alpha   90.00
_cell.angle_beta   90.00
_cell.angle_gamma   90.00
#
_symmetry.space_group_name_H-M   'P 1'
#
loop_
_entity.id
_entity.type
_entity.pdbx_description
1 polymer ?
#
loop_
_entity_poly.entity_id
_entity_poly.type
_entity_poly.pdbx_seq_one_letter_code
_entity_poly.pdbx_strand_id
1 'polypeptide(L)'
;MEKALEDLELHKREAEFSIRKTAERYGLSCATLQRKYNQETRTNAEEAEHQKNLTTKQEEELVTYIQDLTSKCLPPTRSMLQNYACVVAKKELSINLILLPGNCILCVTLICNKDNLLPKWTTGLDSNCFRADLYNKYKLYFDLLYGKMQEYEVEAGNVYNMDEKGFML
;
A
#
# COMPACT_ATOMS: atom_id res chain seq x y z
N MET A 1 20.67 -23.92 -1.69
CA MET A 1 20.68 -23.83 -3.17
C MET A 1 21.51 -22.64 -3.61
N GLU A 2 21.28 -21.42 -3.09
CA GLU A 2 22.07 -20.21 -3.38
C GLU A 2 23.58 -20.39 -3.14
N LYS A 3 23.99 -20.91 -1.97
CA LYS A 3 25.41 -21.20 -1.68
C LYS A 3 26.08 -22.15 -2.68
N ALA A 4 25.32 -23.05 -3.31
CA ALA A 4 25.84 -23.97 -4.31
C ALA A 4 25.97 -23.32 -5.70
N LEU A 5 25.16 -22.28 -5.99
CA LEU A 5 25.27 -21.47 -7.20
C LEU A 5 26.46 -20.51 -7.12
N GLU A 6 26.68 -19.90 -5.96
CA GLU A 6 27.87 -19.07 -5.67
C GLU A 6 29.18 -19.86 -5.85
N ASP A 7 29.25 -21.06 -5.27
CA ASP A 7 30.40 -21.96 -5.44
C ASP A 7 30.62 -22.33 -6.92
N LEU A 8 29.54 -22.53 -7.69
CA LEU A 8 29.61 -22.80 -9.13
C LEU A 8 30.11 -21.57 -9.92
N GLU A 9 29.67 -20.36 -9.59
CA GLU A 9 30.13 -19.14 -10.27
C GLU A 9 31.61 -18.82 -10.00
N LEU A 10 32.09 -19.06 -8.78
CA LEU A 10 33.50 -18.88 -8.41
C LEU A 10 34.44 -19.83 -9.18
N HIS A 11 34.05 -21.10 -9.31
CA HIS A 11 34.89 -22.13 -9.94
C HIS A 11 34.62 -22.29 -11.46
N LYS A 12 33.78 -21.43 -12.06
CA LYS A 12 33.41 -21.51 -13.49
C LYS A 12 34.59 -21.44 -14.46
N ARG A 13 35.71 -20.82 -14.05
CA ARG A 13 36.92 -20.65 -14.87
C ARG A 13 37.94 -21.77 -14.68
N GLU A 14 37.70 -22.68 -13.75
CA GLU A 14 38.60 -23.79 -13.46
C GLU A 14 38.29 -25.00 -14.32
N ALA A 15 39.33 -25.72 -14.78
CA ALA A 15 39.18 -26.89 -15.63
C ALA A 15 38.43 -28.05 -14.95
N GLU A 16 38.29 -28.04 -13.62
CA GLU A 16 37.60 -29.07 -12.83
C GLU A 16 36.11 -28.76 -12.55
N PHE A 17 35.54 -27.74 -13.20
CA PHE A 17 34.15 -27.35 -13.04
C PHE A 17 33.19 -28.52 -13.35
N SER A 18 32.51 -29.03 -12.32
CA SER A 18 31.53 -30.12 -12.47
C SER A 18 30.32 -29.93 -11.58
N ILE A 19 29.17 -29.61 -12.20
CA ILE A 19 27.86 -29.43 -11.54
C ILE A 19 27.48 -30.64 -10.68
N ARG A 20 27.88 -31.84 -11.11
CA ARG A 20 27.58 -33.09 -10.40
C ARG A 20 28.30 -33.20 -9.07
N LYS A 21 29.60 -32.85 -9.04
CA LYS A 21 30.41 -32.84 -7.81
C LYS A 21 29.86 -31.82 -6.81
N THR A 22 29.47 -30.63 -7.28
CA THR A 22 28.87 -29.60 -6.43
C THR A 22 27.50 -30.04 -5.89
N ALA A 23 26.66 -30.65 -6.72
CA ALA A 23 25.37 -31.18 -6.28
C ALA A 23 25.52 -32.24 -5.17
N GLU A 24 26.47 -33.17 -5.32
CA GLU A 24 26.77 -34.19 -4.30
C GLU A 24 27.28 -33.57 -2.99
N ARG A 25 28.19 -32.57 -3.06
CA ARG A 25 28.74 -31.86 -1.88
C ARG A 25 27.67 -31.17 -1.05
N TYR A 26 26.64 -30.62 -1.69
CA TYR A 26 25.56 -29.89 -1.03
C TYR A 26 24.28 -30.73 -0.81
N GLY A 27 24.29 -32.02 -1.18
CA GLY A 27 23.12 -32.91 -1.04
C GLY A 27 21.92 -32.48 -1.91
N LEU A 28 22.17 -31.87 -3.07
CA LEU A 28 21.14 -31.39 -3.99
C LEU A 28 20.96 -32.34 -5.18
N SER A 29 19.76 -32.35 -5.76
CA SER A 29 19.53 -33.03 -7.05
C SER A 29 20.29 -32.32 -8.17
N CYS A 30 21.12 -33.07 -8.90
CA CYS A 30 21.85 -32.58 -10.08
C CYS A 30 20.92 -31.88 -11.08
N ALA A 31 19.76 -32.46 -11.36
CA ALA A 31 18.81 -31.90 -12.32
C ALA A 31 18.26 -30.54 -11.87
N THR A 32 17.99 -30.39 -10.57
CA THR A 32 17.51 -29.13 -9.99
C THR A 32 18.59 -28.05 -10.02
N LEU A 33 19.82 -28.41 -9.66
CA LEU A 33 20.96 -27.47 -9.66
C LEU A 33 21.31 -27.03 -11.09
N GLN A 34 21.28 -27.96 -12.05
CA GLN A 34 21.55 -27.68 -13.46
C GLN A 34 20.49 -26.76 -14.09
N ARG A 35 19.19 -27.03 -13.85
CA ARG A 35 18.10 -26.15 -14.33
C ARG A 35 18.20 -24.74 -13.78
N LYS A 36 18.58 -24.58 -12.51
CA LYS A 36 18.78 -23.27 -11.89
C LYS A 36 20.04 -22.56 -12.41
N TYR A 37 21.14 -23.28 -12.61
CA TYR A 37 22.38 -22.73 -13.17
C TYR A 37 22.22 -22.28 -14.63
N ASN A 38 21.47 -23.04 -15.43
CA ASN A 38 21.11 -22.68 -16.80
C ASN A 38 20.04 -21.59 -16.88
N GLN A 39 19.55 -21.07 -15.74
CA GLN A 39 18.46 -20.10 -15.65
C GLN A 39 17.15 -20.56 -16.31
N GLU A 40 16.95 -21.87 -16.48
CA GLU A 40 15.72 -22.44 -17.05
C GLU A 40 14.54 -22.32 -16.08
N THR A 41 14.83 -22.18 -14.78
CA THR A 41 13.82 -21.97 -13.73
C THR A 41 13.86 -20.54 -13.25
N ARG A 42 12.75 -19.81 -13.39
CA ARG A 42 12.57 -18.47 -12.83
C ARG A 42 12.92 -18.47 -11.33
N THR A 43 13.47 -17.37 -10.86
CA THR A 43 13.62 -17.16 -9.41
C THR A 43 12.24 -17.03 -8.78
N ASN A 44 12.13 -17.31 -7.48
CA ASN A 44 10.85 -17.18 -6.77
C ASN A 44 10.31 -15.73 -6.85
N ALA A 45 11.21 -14.74 -6.93
CA ALA A 45 10.85 -13.33 -7.08
C ALA A 45 10.27 -13.02 -8.47
N GLU A 46 10.91 -13.48 -9.55
CA GLU A 46 10.42 -13.30 -10.91
C GLU A 46 9.10 -14.06 -11.15
N GLU A 47 8.96 -15.23 -10.54
CA GLU A 47 7.72 -16.00 -10.61
C GLU A 47 6.59 -15.33 -9.84
N ALA A 48 6.87 -14.76 -8.66
CA ALA A 48 5.92 -13.93 -7.93
C ALA A 48 5.50 -12.69 -8.74
N GLU A 49 6.44 -12.02 -9.41
CA GLU A 49 6.16 -10.85 -10.25
C GLU A 49 5.33 -11.23 -11.49
N HIS A 50 5.66 -12.34 -12.15
CA HIS A 50 4.90 -12.83 -13.30
C HIS A 50 3.50 -13.33 -12.93
N GLN A 51 3.28 -13.76 -11.68
CA GLN A 51 1.96 -14.12 -11.17
C GLN A 51 1.09 -12.88 -10.87
N LYS A 52 1.68 -11.67 -10.76
CA LYS A 52 0.91 -10.45 -10.58
C LYS A 52 0.14 -10.12 -11.85
N ASN A 53 -1.11 -9.69 -11.66
CA ASN A 53 -1.95 -9.20 -12.75
C ASN A 53 -1.68 -7.73 -13.11
N LEU A 54 -1.03 -6.99 -12.20
CA LEU A 54 -0.57 -5.63 -12.41
C LEU A 54 0.94 -5.59 -12.29
N THR A 55 1.55 -4.74 -13.10
CA THR A 55 2.96 -4.41 -12.99
C THR A 55 3.17 -3.53 -11.76
N THR A 56 4.35 -3.58 -11.13
CA THR A 56 4.72 -2.72 -9.99
C THR A 56 4.40 -1.24 -10.23
N LYS A 57 4.65 -0.72 -11.43
CA LYS A 57 4.32 0.67 -11.81
C LYS A 57 2.80 0.96 -11.79
N GLN A 58 1.99 0.00 -12.24
CA GLN A 58 0.53 0.14 -12.28
C GLN A 58 -0.07 0.10 -10.87
N GLU A 59 0.54 -0.68 -9.97
CA GLU A 59 0.21 -0.70 -8.55
C GLU A 59 0.50 0.67 -7.90
N GLU A 60 1.64 1.29 -8.19
CA GLU A 60 2.00 2.63 -7.70
C GLU A 60 1.03 3.72 -8.18
N GLU A 61 0.63 3.69 -9.45
CA GLU A 61 -0.38 4.62 -9.99
C GLU A 61 -1.73 4.46 -9.28
N LEU A 62 -2.17 3.23 -9.03
CA LEU A 62 -3.42 2.95 -8.32
C LEU A 62 -3.37 3.46 -6.86
N VAL A 63 -2.24 3.31 -6.17
CA VAL A 63 -2.04 3.87 -4.82
C VAL A 63 -2.12 5.39 -4.83
N THR A 64 -1.46 6.03 -5.80
CA THR A 64 -1.48 7.48 -5.97
C THR A 64 -2.91 7.99 -6.19
N TYR A 65 -3.70 7.26 -6.99
CA TYR A 65 -5.11 7.56 -7.20
C TYR A 65 -5.95 7.45 -5.91
N ILE A 66 -5.73 6.41 -5.10
CA ILE A 66 -6.39 6.26 -3.79
C ILE A 66 -6.05 7.41 -2.85
N GLN A 67 -4.78 7.83 -2.82
CA GLN A 67 -4.32 8.97 -2.02
C GLN A 67 -4.98 10.28 -2.48
N ASP A 68 -5.06 10.52 -3.79
CA ASP A 68 -5.75 11.69 -4.35
C ASP A 68 -7.24 11.71 -3.99
N LEU A 69 -7.94 10.58 -4.11
CA LEU A 69 -9.33 10.45 -3.65
C LEU A 69 -9.48 10.77 -2.16
N THR A 70 -8.60 10.22 -1.34
CA THR A 70 -8.60 10.45 0.11
C THR A 70 -8.36 11.92 0.44
N SER A 71 -7.41 12.58 -0.24
CA SER A 71 -7.14 14.01 -0.07
C SER A 71 -8.35 14.89 -0.43
N LYS A 72 -9.17 14.44 -1.38
CA LYS A 72 -10.40 15.09 -1.81
C LYS A 72 -11.61 14.72 -0.96
N CYS A 73 -11.42 13.92 0.08
CA CYS A 73 -12.49 13.36 0.92
C CYS A 73 -13.54 12.57 0.17
N LEU A 74 -13.12 11.96 -0.93
CA LEU A 74 -13.92 11.00 -1.66
C LEU A 74 -13.49 9.61 -1.18
N PRO A 75 -14.33 8.89 -0.41
CA PRO A 75 -14.00 7.54 -0.02
C PRO A 75 -13.90 6.68 -1.29
N PRO A 76 -12.79 5.95 -1.48
CA PRO A 76 -12.62 5.14 -2.69
C PRO A 76 -13.68 4.04 -2.69
N THR A 77 -14.57 4.04 -3.68
CA THR A 77 -15.57 2.98 -3.85
C THR A 77 -14.99 1.83 -4.67
N ARG A 78 -15.44 0.60 -4.43
CA ARG A 78 -14.98 -0.60 -5.14
C ARG A 78 -15.08 -0.49 -6.67
N SER A 79 -16.16 0.09 -7.18
CA SER A 79 -16.36 0.34 -8.61
C SER A 79 -15.38 1.36 -9.19
N MET A 80 -15.07 2.43 -8.45
CA MET A 80 -14.09 3.44 -8.87
C MET A 80 -12.70 2.83 -9.02
N LEU A 81 -12.29 2.04 -8.03
CA LEU A 81 -11.01 1.34 -8.03
C LEU A 81 -10.94 0.32 -9.18
N GLN A 82 -12.01 -0.42 -9.43
CA GLN A 82 -12.08 -1.36 -10.54
C GLN A 82 -11.99 -0.66 -11.89
N ASN A 83 -12.79 0.38 -12.11
CA ASN A 83 -12.78 1.12 -13.37
C ASN A 83 -11.39 1.72 -13.64
N TYR A 84 -10.77 2.33 -12.62
CA TYR A 84 -9.43 2.89 -12.75
C TYR A 84 -8.38 1.82 -13.00
N ALA A 85 -8.41 0.70 -12.26
CA ALA A 85 -7.48 -0.40 -12.46
C ALA A 85 -7.63 -1.04 -13.85
N CYS A 86 -8.84 -1.19 -14.38
CA CYS A 86 -9.08 -1.67 -15.75
C CYS A 86 -8.46 -0.73 -16.80
N VAL A 87 -8.55 0.59 -16.59
CA VAL A 87 -7.94 1.60 -17.47
C VAL A 87 -6.42 1.51 -17.44
N VAL A 88 -5.82 1.45 -16.25
CA VAL A 88 -4.36 1.37 -16.06
C VAL A 88 -3.80 0.04 -16.60
N ALA A 89 -4.53 -1.06 -16.38
CA ALA A 89 -4.14 -2.40 -16.82
C ALA A 89 -4.37 -2.64 -18.32
N LYS A 90 -5.21 -1.83 -18.98
CA LYS A 90 -5.72 -2.06 -20.35
C LYS A 90 -6.33 -3.46 -20.52
N LYS A 91 -6.92 -3.99 -19.46
CA LYS A 91 -7.50 -5.33 -19.38
C LYS A 91 -8.67 -5.31 -18.41
N GLU A 92 -9.68 -6.13 -18.67
CA GLU A 92 -10.78 -6.33 -17.73
C GLU A 92 -10.28 -7.06 -16.48
N LEU A 93 -10.41 -6.40 -15.33
CA LEU A 93 -10.12 -6.94 -14.02
C LEU A 93 -11.42 -7.20 -13.26
N SER A 94 -11.53 -8.36 -12.64
CA SER A 94 -12.68 -8.68 -11.80
C SER A 94 -12.55 -8.01 -10.43
N ILE A 95 -13.68 -7.64 -9.84
CA ILE A 95 -13.72 -7.00 -8.51
C ILE A 95 -13.09 -7.90 -7.43
N ASN A 96 -13.18 -9.22 -7.61
CA ASN A 96 -12.60 -10.23 -6.71
C ASN A 96 -11.07 -10.20 -6.72
N LEU A 97 -10.46 -9.86 -7.86
CA LEU A 97 -9.03 -9.72 -8.00
C LEU A 97 -8.47 -8.52 -7.21
N ILE A 98 -9.32 -7.51 -7.02
CA ILE A 98 -8.99 -6.26 -6.33
C ILE A 98 -9.27 -6.37 -4.83
N LEU A 99 -10.15 -7.29 -4.38
CA LEU A 99 -10.74 -7.32 -3.03
C LEU A 99 -10.57 -8.63 -2.23
N LEU A 100 -10.09 -9.74 -2.80
CA LEU A 100 -9.95 -11.02 -2.07
C LEU A 100 -8.74 -11.04 -1.12
N PRO A 101 -8.91 -11.37 0.18
CA PRO A 101 -7.79 -11.47 1.12
C PRO A 101 -6.85 -12.59 0.67
N GLY A 102 -5.62 -12.24 0.28
CA GLY A 102 -4.60 -13.16 -0.25
C GLY A 102 -4.16 -12.86 -1.69
N ASN A 103 -5.05 -12.34 -2.55
CA ASN A 103 -4.77 -11.94 -3.95
C ASN A 103 -5.08 -10.47 -4.26
N CYS A 104 -5.61 -9.76 -3.26
CA CYS A 104 -5.99 -8.36 -3.30
C CYS A 104 -4.80 -7.48 -3.70
N ILE A 105 -4.85 -6.83 -4.86
CA ILE A 105 -3.94 -5.71 -5.17
C ILE A 105 -4.06 -4.62 -4.10
N LEU A 106 -5.27 -4.37 -3.56
CA LEU A 106 -5.45 -3.42 -2.46
C LEU A 106 -4.79 -3.90 -1.16
N CYS A 107 -4.88 -5.20 -0.82
CA CYS A 107 -4.14 -5.70 0.34
C CYS A 107 -2.63 -5.66 0.10
N VAL A 108 -2.13 -6.06 -1.08
CA VAL A 108 -0.69 -6.01 -1.36
C VAL A 108 -0.19 -4.58 -1.35
N THR A 109 -0.91 -3.62 -1.94
CA THR A 109 -0.47 -2.22 -1.99
C THR A 109 -0.74 -1.41 -0.72
N LEU A 110 -1.82 -1.69 0.03
CA LEU A 110 -2.17 -0.99 1.27
C LEU A 110 -1.63 -1.69 2.53
N ILE A 111 -1.46 -3.02 2.55
CA ILE A 111 -0.90 -3.77 3.69
C ILE A 111 0.63 -3.87 3.58
N CYS A 112 1.21 -3.95 2.37
CA CYS A 112 2.68 -3.87 2.24
C CYS A 112 3.22 -2.45 2.35
N ASN A 113 2.41 -1.39 2.12
CA ASN A 113 2.72 -0.03 2.59
C ASN A 113 2.36 0.09 4.06
N LYS A 114 3.25 -0.42 4.91
CA LYS A 114 3.05 -0.65 6.34
C LYS A 114 2.64 0.55 7.20
N ASP A 115 2.64 1.78 6.70
CA ASP A 115 2.57 2.94 7.61
C ASP A 115 1.42 3.93 7.41
N ASN A 116 0.58 3.88 6.36
CA ASN A 116 -0.29 5.06 6.14
C ASN A 116 -1.73 4.91 5.64
N LEU A 117 -2.24 3.75 5.22
CA LEU A 117 -3.58 3.74 4.61
C LEU A 117 -4.37 2.49 4.95
N LEU A 118 -5.05 2.50 6.10
CA LEU A 118 -6.32 1.78 6.24
C LEU A 118 -7.44 2.76 5.84
N PRO A 119 -7.89 2.79 4.57
CA PRO A 119 -9.12 3.46 4.25
C PRO A 119 -10.23 2.70 4.98
N LYS A 120 -10.68 3.25 6.11
CA LYS A 120 -11.98 2.87 6.66
C LYS A 120 -12.99 3.22 5.58
N TRP A 121 -13.83 2.25 5.22
CA TRP A 121 -14.98 2.49 4.35
C TRP A 121 -15.98 3.35 5.12
N THR A 122 -15.69 4.64 5.25
CA THR A 122 -16.55 5.62 5.90
C THR A 122 -17.50 6.21 4.88
N THR A 123 -18.68 6.59 5.34
CA THR A 123 -19.54 7.53 4.61
C THR A 123 -18.69 8.73 4.22
N GLY A 124 -18.79 9.17 2.96
CA GLY A 124 -18.03 10.33 2.50
C GLY A 124 -18.32 11.52 3.40
N LEU A 125 -17.28 12.15 3.93
CA LEU A 125 -17.46 13.46 4.54
C LEU A 125 -17.92 14.39 3.42
N ASP A 126 -18.93 15.23 3.65
CA ASP A 126 -19.22 16.31 2.71
C ASP A 126 -17.92 17.11 2.53
N SER A 127 -17.49 17.30 1.28
CA SER A 127 -16.27 18.05 0.96
C SER A 127 -16.29 19.44 1.59
N ASN A 128 -17.47 20.04 1.75
CA ASN A 128 -17.66 21.30 2.44
C ASN A 128 -17.39 21.17 3.95
N CYS A 129 -17.88 20.11 4.60
CA CYS A 129 -17.57 19.81 6.00
C CYS A 129 -16.08 19.57 6.19
N PHE A 130 -15.42 18.80 5.32
CA PHE A 130 -13.97 18.59 5.43
C PHE A 130 -13.17 19.88 5.27
N ARG A 131 -13.57 20.75 4.33
CA ARG A 131 -12.95 22.08 4.16
C ARG A 131 -13.24 23.04 5.31
N ALA A 132 -14.37 22.87 6.00
CA ALA A 132 -14.69 23.59 7.22
C ALA A 132 -13.81 23.07 8.38
N ASP A 133 -13.63 21.75 8.45
CA ASP A 133 -12.86 21.03 9.47
C ASP A 133 -11.33 21.06 9.23
N LEU A 134 -10.82 22.17 8.70
CA LEU A 134 -9.38 22.30 8.44
C LEU A 134 -8.65 22.62 9.75
N TYR A 135 -7.67 21.79 10.12
CA TYR A 135 -6.86 21.97 11.34
C TYR A 135 -6.34 23.41 11.52
N ASN A 136 -5.85 24.03 10.45
CA ASN A 136 -5.30 25.39 10.51
C ASN A 136 -6.34 26.43 10.94
N LYS A 137 -7.62 26.24 10.58
CA LYS A 137 -8.71 27.15 10.99
C LYS A 137 -9.00 27.01 12.47
N TYR A 138 -9.10 25.78 12.98
CA TYR A 138 -9.27 25.53 14.42
C TYR A 138 -8.08 26.05 15.21
N LYS A 139 -6.87 25.78 14.75
CA LYS A 139 -5.66 26.27 15.40
C LYS A 139 -5.68 27.80 15.50
N LEU A 140 -5.93 28.50 14.40
CA LEU A 140 -6.02 29.96 14.41
C LEU A 140 -7.13 30.49 15.34
N TYR A 141 -8.30 29.84 15.32
CA TYR A 141 -9.42 30.19 16.20
C TYR A 141 -9.05 30.02 17.68
N PHE A 142 -8.48 28.87 18.05
CA PHE A 142 -8.10 28.59 19.44
C PHE A 142 -6.92 29.44 19.89
N ASP A 143 -5.92 29.69 19.05
CA ASP A 143 -4.80 30.60 19.36
C ASP A 143 -5.33 32.01 19.67
N LEU A 144 -6.29 32.51 18.87
CA LEU A 144 -6.96 33.79 19.10
C LEU A 144 -7.81 33.77 20.38
N LEU A 145 -8.59 32.72 20.59
CA LEU A 145 -9.44 32.55 21.77
C LEU A 145 -8.61 32.56 23.05
N TYR A 146 -7.54 31.78 23.11
CA TYR A 146 -6.65 31.73 24.27
C TYR A 146 -5.97 33.08 24.52
N GLY A 147 -5.55 33.78 23.47
CA GLY A 147 -5.02 35.14 23.61
C GLY A 147 -6.03 36.10 24.25
N LYS A 148 -7.30 36.02 23.84
CA LYS A 148 -8.38 36.85 24.41
C LYS A 148 -8.75 36.44 25.84
N MET A 149 -8.77 35.14 26.13
CA MET A 149 -9.00 34.66 27.50
C MET A 149 -7.91 35.15 28.46
N GLN A 150 -6.66 35.21 28.00
CA GLN A 150 -5.55 35.77 28.78
C GLN A 150 -5.68 37.29 28.96
N GLU A 151 -6.04 38.03 27.90
CA GLU A 151 -6.24 39.49 27.95
C GLU A 151 -7.33 39.92 28.95
N TYR A 152 -8.40 39.14 29.05
CA TYR A 152 -9.55 39.43 29.91
C TYR A 152 -9.59 38.60 31.21
N GLU A 153 -8.53 37.86 31.53
CA GLU A 153 -8.43 37.00 32.72
C GLU A 153 -9.62 36.04 32.90
N VAL A 154 -10.10 35.48 31.78
CA VAL A 154 -11.26 34.58 31.78
C VAL A 154 -10.83 33.20 32.27
N GLU A 155 -11.35 32.80 33.43
CA GLU A 155 -11.14 31.45 33.96
C GLU A 155 -11.85 30.39 33.09
N ALA A 156 -11.26 29.20 32.98
CA ALA A 156 -11.81 28.09 32.21
C ALA A 156 -13.24 27.69 32.64
N GLY A 157 -13.59 27.88 33.92
CA GLY A 157 -14.92 27.61 34.45
C GLY A 157 -16.01 28.59 33.96
N ASN A 158 -15.63 29.70 33.33
CA ASN A 158 -16.54 30.71 32.81
C ASN A 158 -16.75 30.63 31.29
N VAL A 159 -16.27 29.54 30.65
CA VAL A 159 -16.47 29.28 29.23
C VAL A 159 -17.66 28.33 29.06
N TYR A 160 -18.74 28.84 28.48
CA TYR A 160 -19.96 28.07 28.25
C TYR A 160 -20.14 27.80 26.75
N ASN A 161 -20.38 26.55 26.38
CA ASN A 161 -20.78 26.21 25.03
C ASN A 161 -22.27 26.52 24.86
N MET A 162 -22.59 27.40 23.92
CA MET A 162 -23.96 27.72 23.56
C MET A 162 -24.29 27.00 22.25
N ASP A 163 -24.44 25.67 22.28
CA ASP A 163 -25.00 24.93 21.16
C ASP A 163 -26.51 24.78 21.35
N GLU A 164 -27.29 25.28 20.39
CA GLU A 164 -28.73 25.05 20.41
C GLU A 164 -29.01 23.58 20.11
N LYS A 165 -29.36 22.84 21.15
CA LYS A 165 -29.91 21.50 21.01
C LYS A 165 -31.38 21.64 20.60
N GLY A 166 -31.67 21.50 19.31
CA GLY A 166 -33.04 21.49 18.81
C GLY A 166 -33.86 20.42 19.53
N PHE A 167 -34.91 20.83 20.24
CA PHE A 167 -35.90 19.90 20.77
C PHE A 167 -36.79 19.46 19.60
N MET A 168 -36.93 18.15 19.37
CA MET A 168 -38.01 17.63 18.53
C MET A 168 -39.33 17.82 19.29
N LEU A 169 -40.18 18.72 18.82
CA LEU A 169 -41.57 18.89 19.24
C LEU A 169 -42.49 17.98 18.42
#